data_AF-A0A7J4JQ30-F1
#
_entry.id   AF-A0A7J4JQ30-F1
#
_cell.length_a   1.000
_cell.length_b   1.000
_cell.length_c   1.000
_cell.angle_alpha   90.00
_cell.angle_beta   90.00
_cell.angle_gamma   90.00
#
_symmetry.space_group_name_H-M   'P 1'
#
loop_
_entity.id
_entity.type
_entity.pdbx_description
1 polymer ?
#
loop_
_entity_poly.entity_id
_entity_poly.type
_entity_poly.pdbx_seq_one_letter_code
_entity_poly.pdbx_strand_id
1 'polypeptide(L)'
;LYLNMRATSKFCDSSPYTTVLFFYRVKLDCPECRAQGGVLDSLRKKHPNLRVFAFPNDTELPFINVFIKRHGIEKVPALVIDDSVVLQGLKSEEEIEEYLAAEG
;
A
#
# COMPACT_ATOMS: atom_id res chain seq x y z
N LEU A 1 10.42 1.96 8.93
CA LEU A 1 10.93 2.08 7.54
C LEU A 1 10.08 3.07 6.71
N TYR A 2 8.77 2.88 6.54
CA TYR A 2 7.88 3.80 5.79
C TYR A 2 7.93 5.27 6.25
N LEU A 3 7.80 5.54 7.55
CA LEU A 3 7.79 6.92 8.07
C LEU A 3 9.07 7.71 7.74
N ASN A 4 10.23 7.03 7.74
CA ASN A 4 11.49 7.65 7.36
C ASN A 4 11.51 7.96 5.86
N MET A 5 11.07 7.01 5.04
CA MET A 5 10.97 7.19 3.60
C MET A 5 10.04 8.34 3.22
N ARG A 6 8.88 8.43 3.87
CA ARG A 6 7.92 9.53 3.72
C ARG A 6 8.47 10.87 4.20
N ALA A 7 9.27 10.89 5.27
CA ALA A 7 9.91 12.11 5.72
C ALA A 7 10.93 12.60 4.69
N THR A 8 11.76 11.71 4.15
CA THR A 8 12.77 12.04 3.13
C THR A 8 12.14 12.52 1.82
N SER A 9 11.04 11.92 1.36
CA SER A 9 10.37 12.35 0.13
C SER A 9 9.78 13.77 0.19
N LYS A 10 9.58 14.33 1.40
CA LYS A 10 9.17 15.74 1.56
C LYS A 10 10.32 16.74 1.40
N PHE A 11 11.56 16.29 1.55
CA PHE A 11 12.75 17.15 1.47
C PHE A 11 13.51 17.00 0.15
N CYS A 12 13.18 16.00 -0.66
CA CYS A 12 13.74 15.78 -1.99
C CYS A 12 12.63 15.88 -3.03
N ASP A 13 12.78 16.74 -4.03
CA ASP A 13 11.76 17.10 -5.04
C ASP A 13 11.22 15.93 -5.88
N SER A 14 11.81 14.74 -5.77
CA SER A 14 11.29 13.51 -6.35
C SER A 14 11.91 12.30 -5.65
N SER A 15 11.13 11.57 -4.85
CA SER A 15 11.54 10.23 -4.42
C SER A 15 11.47 9.31 -5.64
N PRO A 16 12.56 8.60 -6.03
CA PRO A 16 12.54 7.71 -7.19
C PRO A 16 11.71 6.43 -6.95
N TYR A 17 10.96 6.38 -5.85
CA TYR A 17 10.27 5.21 -5.36
C TYR A 17 8.80 5.52 -5.18
N THR A 18 7.97 4.72 -5.83
CA THR A 18 6.53 4.62 -5.56
C THR A 18 6.31 3.77 -4.31
N THR A 19 5.50 4.29 -3.39
CA THR A 19 5.15 3.61 -2.14
C THR A 19 3.74 3.07 -2.18
N VAL A 20 3.57 1.83 -1.74
CA VAL A 20 2.26 1.19 -1.58
C VAL A 20 2.11 0.74 -0.13
N LEU A 21 1.13 1.28 0.58
CA LEU A 21 0.72 0.79 1.89
C LEU A 21 -0.37 -0.25 1.68
N PHE A 22 -0.09 -1.49 2.06
CA PHE A 22 -1.01 -2.60 1.92
C PHE A 22 -1.62 -2.95 3.27
N PHE A 23 -2.93 -2.72 3.42
CA PHE A 23 -3.68 -3.03 4.63
C PHE A 23 -4.41 -4.37 4.49
N TYR A 24 -4.27 -5.25 5.49
CA TYR A 24 -4.82 -6.60 5.47
C TYR A 24 -5.26 -7.06 6.88
N ARG A 25 -5.99 -8.17 6.99
CA ARG A 25 -6.37 -8.81 8.26
C ARG A 25 -5.54 -10.06 8.53
N VAL A 26 -5.20 -10.32 9.80
CA VAL A 26 -4.45 -11.51 10.25
C VAL A 26 -5.34 -12.50 10.99
N LYS A 27 -6.21 -12.01 11.89
CA LYS A 27 -7.02 -12.78 12.86
C LYS A 27 -8.23 -13.46 12.22
N LEU A 28 -8.75 -12.91 11.13
CA LEU A 28 -9.86 -13.49 10.36
C LEU A 28 -9.33 -14.00 9.02
N ASP A 29 -9.85 -15.13 8.56
CA ASP A 29 -9.46 -15.63 7.24
C ASP A 29 -9.82 -14.60 6.16
N CYS A 30 -8.81 -14.14 5.41
CA CYS A 30 -8.94 -13.18 4.33
C CYS A 30 -8.26 -13.73 3.07
N PRO A 31 -8.96 -14.56 2.27
CA PRO A 31 -8.43 -15.11 1.03
C PRO A 31 -8.02 -14.01 0.04
N GLU A 32 -8.82 -12.95 -0.06
CA GLU A 32 -8.54 -11.80 -0.92
C GLU A 32 -7.25 -11.07 -0.49
N CYS A 33 -6.98 -10.97 0.82
CA CYS A 33 -5.74 -10.38 1.31
C CYS A 33 -4.52 -11.21 0.89
N ARG A 34 -4.62 -12.54 0.93
CA ARG A 34 -3.53 -13.41 0.46
C ARG A 34 -3.31 -13.28 -1.03
N ALA A 35 -4.40 -13.27 -1.81
CA ALA A 35 -4.34 -13.07 -3.26
C ALA A 35 -3.69 -11.71 -3.59
N GLN A 36 -4.11 -10.63 -2.91
CA GLN A 36 -3.53 -9.31 -3.08
C GLN A 36 -2.04 -9.27 -2.76
N GLY A 37 -1.61 -9.96 -1.69
CA GLY A 37 -0.19 -10.09 -1.37
C GLY A 37 0.61 -10.73 -2.51
N GLY A 38 0.07 -11.77 -3.14
CA GLY A 38 0.69 -12.41 -4.31
C GLY A 38 0.80 -11.48 -5.53
N VAL A 39 -0.25 -10.69 -5.81
CA VAL A 39 -0.24 -9.65 -6.85
C VAL A 39 0.87 -8.62 -6.58
N LEU A 40 0.98 -8.14 -5.34
CA LEU A 40 2.01 -7.16 -4.96
C LEU A 40 3.42 -7.74 -5.05
N ASP A 41 3.62 -9.01 -4.73
CA ASP A 41 4.91 -9.69 -4.89
C ASP A 41 5.32 -9.80 -6.36
N SER A 42 4.37 -10.00 -7.28
CA SER A 42 4.60 -9.96 -8.72
C SER A 42 4.98 -8.56 -9.20
N LEU A 43 4.22 -7.53 -8.79
CA LEU A 43 4.50 -6.13 -9.13
C LEU A 43 5.87 -5.67 -8.64
N ARG A 44 6.29 -6.06 -7.44
CA ARG A 44 7.63 -5.72 -6.92
C ARG A 44 8.78 -6.30 -7.74
N LYS A 45 8.56 -7.43 -8.43
CA LYS A 45 9.56 -8.01 -9.34
C LYS A 45 9.63 -7.25 -10.65
N LYS A 46 8.50 -6.74 -11.15
CA LYS A 46 8.40 -5.93 -12.37
C LYS A 46 8.90 -4.49 -12.17
N HIS A 47 8.64 -3.92 -11.00
CA HIS A 47 8.90 -2.52 -10.66
C HIS A 47 9.93 -2.43 -9.52
N PRO A 48 11.24 -2.39 -9.80
CA PRO A 48 12.29 -2.43 -8.77
C PRO A 48 12.27 -1.21 -7.82
N ASN A 49 11.62 -0.12 -8.25
CA ASN A 49 11.43 1.08 -7.46
C ASN A 49 10.18 1.04 -6.57
N LEU A 50 9.32 0.03 -6.73
CA LEU A 50 8.13 -0.14 -5.91
C LEU A 50 8.51 -0.57 -4.49
N ARG A 51 7.96 0.13 -3.50
CA ARG A 51 8.15 -0.17 -2.08
C ARG A 51 6.79 -0.46 -1.44
N VAL A 52 6.56 -1.74 -1.15
CA VAL A 52 5.33 -2.20 -0.49
C VAL A 52 5.55 -2.31 1.02
N PHE A 53 4.69 -1.67 1.80
CA PHE A 53 4.67 -1.76 3.26
C PHE A 53 3.34 -2.38 3.70
N ALA A 54 3.40 -3.57 4.27
CA ALA A 54 2.20 -4.29 4.72
C ALA A 54 1.86 -3.93 6.18
N PHE A 55 0.59 -3.61 6.44
CA PHE A 55 0.07 -3.24 7.75
C PHE A 55 -1.16 -4.09 8.12
N PRO A 56 -1.09 -4.88 9.20
CA PRO A 56 -2.24 -5.62 9.69
C PRO A 56 -3.23 -4.67 10.39
N ASN A 57 -4.43 -4.53 9.82
CA ASN A 57 -5.46 -3.57 10.26
C ASN A 57 -6.21 -4.00 11.54
N ASP A 58 -5.95 -5.20 12.01
CA ASP A 58 -6.58 -5.84 13.18
C ASP A 58 -5.62 -5.97 14.37
N THR A 59 -4.51 -5.24 14.30
CA THR A 59 -3.57 -5.06 15.42
C THR A 59 -3.93 -3.85 16.27
N GLU A 60 -3.51 -3.89 17.53
CA GLU A 60 -3.76 -2.81 18.52
C GLU A 60 -2.79 -1.63 18.37
N LEU A 61 -2.10 -1.51 17.23
CA LEU A 61 -1.09 -0.48 16.99
C LEU A 61 -1.78 0.86 16.68
N PRO A 62 -1.70 1.88 17.57
CA PRO A 62 -2.48 3.10 17.43
C PRO A 62 -2.21 3.87 16.13
N PHE A 63 -0.99 3.79 15.59
CA PHE A 63 -0.62 4.47 14.36
C PHE A 63 -1.34 3.90 13.13
N ILE A 64 -1.63 2.59 13.09
CA ILE A 64 -2.34 1.97 11.97
C ILE A 64 -3.76 2.53 11.89
N ASN A 65 -4.42 2.70 13.03
CA ASN A 65 -5.74 3.32 13.11
C ASN A 65 -5.75 4.76 12.60
N VAL A 66 -4.67 5.53 12.81
CA VAL A 66 -4.54 6.88 12.26
C VAL A 66 -4.49 6.83 10.74
N PHE A 67 -3.70 5.94 10.13
CA PHE A 67 -3.66 5.80 8.68
C PHE A 67 -5.00 5.34 8.09
N ILE A 68 -5.65 4.34 8.70
CA ILE A 68 -6.96 3.85 8.27
C ILE A 68 -7.98 4.99 8.26
N LYS A 69 -8.06 5.77 9.34
CA LYS A 69 -8.97 6.92 9.42
C LYS A 69 -8.61 8.02 8.44
N ARG A 70 -7.32 8.34 8.31
CA ARG A 70 -6.84 9.40 7.43
C ARG A 70 -7.13 9.13 5.96
N HIS A 71 -7.03 7.88 5.52
CA HIS A 71 -7.27 7.47 4.13
C HIS A 71 -8.69 6.93 3.88
N GLY A 72 -9.57 6.95 4.89
CA GLY A 72 -10.95 6.46 4.74
C GLY A 72 -11.04 4.98 4.38
N ILE A 73 -10.15 4.15 4.92
CA ILE A 73 -10.14 2.71 4.63
C ILE A 73 -11.26 2.03 5.42
N GLU A 74 -12.22 1.44 4.72
CA GLU A 74 -13.38 0.77 5.31
C GLU A 74 -13.28 -0.75 5.19
N LYS A 75 -12.63 -1.24 4.12
CA LYS A 75 -12.51 -2.66 3.78
C LYS A 75 -11.07 -3.04 3.50
N VAL A 76 -10.77 -4.33 3.62
CA VAL A 76 -9.49 -4.91 3.22
C VAL A 76 -9.70 -6.09 2.27
N PRO A 77 -8.74 -6.40 1.37
CA PRO A 77 -7.45 -5.71 1.19
C PRO A 77 -7.60 -4.26 0.73
N ALA A 78 -6.70 -3.39 1.16
CA ALA A 78 -6.66 -2.00 0.71
C ALA A 78 -5.24 -1.54 0.43
N LEU A 79 -5.07 -0.71 -0.60
CA LEU A 79 -3.81 -0.16 -1.06
C LEU A 79 -3.88 1.36 -0.97
N VAL A 80 -2.86 1.97 -0.39
CA VAL A 80 -2.64 3.42 -0.47
C VAL A 80 -1.36 3.66 -1.26
N ILE A 81 -1.47 4.27 -2.43
CA ILE A 81 -0.34 4.55 -3.32
C ILE A 81 0.05 6.03 -3.14
N ASP A 82 1.31 6.27 -2.81
CA ASP A 82 1.92 7.59 -2.59
C ASP A 82 1.08 8.55 -1.73
N ASP A 83 0.54 8.01 -0.62
CA ASP A 83 -0.24 8.75 0.39
C ASP A 83 -1.52 9.40 -0.17
N SER A 84 -1.93 9.09 -1.40
CA SER A 84 -3.00 9.82 -2.13
C SER A 84 -4.05 8.92 -2.75
N VAL A 85 -3.66 7.92 -3.54
CA VAL A 85 -4.62 7.02 -4.21
C VAL A 85 -5.00 5.91 -3.25
N VAL A 86 -6.31 5.67 -3.08
CA VAL A 86 -6.84 4.61 -2.21
C VAL A 86 -7.63 3.62 -3.04
N LEU A 87 -7.15 2.38 -3.10
CA LEU A 87 -7.85 1.26 -3.72
C LEU A 87 -8.32 0.30 -2.63
N GLN A 88 -9.60 -0.08 -2.64
CA GLN A 88 -10.16 -1.03 -1.69
C GLN A 88 -10.71 -2.25 -2.42
N GLY A 89 -10.61 -3.42 -1.78
CA GLY A 89 -10.91 -4.71 -2.39
C GLY A 89 -9.72 -5.29 -3.16
N LEU A 90 -9.86 -6.53 -3.61
CA LEU A 90 -8.86 -7.20 -4.45
C LEU A 90 -8.71 -6.46 -5.78
N LYS A 91 -7.45 -6.20 -6.17
CA LYS A 91 -7.04 -5.53 -7.39
C LYS A 91 -6.07 -6.40 -8.18
N SER A 92 -6.27 -6.42 -9.49
CA SER A 92 -5.37 -7.03 -10.47
C SER A 92 -4.05 -6.28 -10.59
N GLU A 93 -3.06 -6.88 -11.25
CA GLU A 93 -1.78 -6.19 -11.52
C GLU A 93 -2.01 -4.98 -12.42
N GLU A 94 -2.83 -5.14 -13.46
CA GLU A 94 -3.13 -4.12 -14.46
C GLU A 94 -3.79 -2.89 -13.80
N GLU A 95 -4.80 -3.11 -12.94
CA GLU A 95 -5.47 -2.01 -12.20
C GLU A 95 -4.51 -1.23 -11.31
N ILE A 96 -3.48 -1.87 -10.75
CA ILE A 96 -2.51 -1.19 -9.89
C ILE A 96 -1.49 -0.42 -10.75
N GLU A 97 -1.05 -1.01 -11.86
CA GLU A 97 -0.07 -0.39 -12.77
C GLU A 97 -0.55 0.93 -13.38
N GLU A 98 -1.86 1.12 -13.56
CA GLU A 98 -2.46 2.40 -13.98
C GLU A 98 -2.04 3.57 -13.08
N TYR A 99 -1.81 3.32 -11.78
CA TYR A 99 -1.41 4.33 -10.81
C TYR A 99 0.11 4.38 -10.58
N LEU A 100 0.86 3.39 -11.05
CA LEU A 100 2.32 3.37 -10.96
C LEU A 100 2.98 4.16 -12.12
N ALA A 101 2.33 4.19 -13.28
CA ALA A 101 2.88 4.83 -14.50
C ALA A 101 2.62 6.35 -14.60
N ALA A 102 1.81 6.93 -13.70
CA ALA A 102 1.35 8.31 -13.80
C ALA A 102 2.34 9.37 -13.27
N GLU A 103 3.47 8.97 -12.66
CA GLU A 103 4.45 9.89 -12.04
C GLU A 103 5.86 9.71 -12.65
N GLY A 104 5.94 9.75 -13.99
CA GLY A 104 7.19 9.80 -14.76
C GLY A 104 7.41 11.15 -15.39
#